data_AF-A0A1I8J4I8-F1
#
_entry.id   AF-A0A1I8J4I8-F1
#
_cell.length_a   1.000
_cell.length_b   1.000
_cell.length_c   1.000
_cell.angle_alpha   90.00
_cell.angle_beta   90.00
_cell.angle_gamma   90.00
#
_symmetry.space_group_name_H-M   'P 1'
#
loop_
_entity.id
_entity.type
_entity.pdbx_description
1 polymer ?
#
loop_
_entity_poly.entity_id
_entity_poly.type
_entity_poly.pdbx_seq_one_letter_code
_entity_poly.pdbx_strand_id
1 'polypeptide(L)'
;MTAASSSGATVSLAVKHLASLRGLTVLLLLYTCLGAGIMMQLENSQLPHKRRGLQVEDVDRNLLYKLYEIRTSKLVSREDFVAASKKQIAKWQEIRSALEWSFNSAFLYCFTLYTTIGYGHAHPVSAAGKLFSLLYSVLGIPLFLVFAGRLSARLQRWLSSKLPSALLAGKRTSEGGGDSLPLWTSAVLLTAHSLAGGLLYAATEDWPVGDGAYFSLV
;
A
#
# COMPACT_ATOMS: atom_id res chain seq x y z
N MET A 1 24.84 -19.75 -40.01
CA MET A 1 24.68 -20.01 -38.55
C MET A 1 24.98 -18.76 -37.71
N THR A 2 24.46 -17.58 -38.07
CA THR A 2 24.80 -16.30 -37.40
C THR A 2 23.60 -15.56 -36.78
N ALA A 3 22.37 -16.04 -36.97
CA ALA A 3 21.16 -15.41 -36.41
C ALA A 3 20.84 -15.85 -34.97
N ALA A 4 21.39 -16.98 -34.50
CA ALA A 4 21.10 -17.52 -33.17
C ALA A 4 21.92 -16.87 -32.04
N SER A 5 23.10 -16.29 -32.34
CA SER A 5 23.95 -15.65 -31.32
C SER A 5 23.53 -14.21 -31.00
N SER A 6 22.94 -13.49 -31.96
CA SER A 6 22.49 -12.10 -31.78
C SER A 6 21.20 -12.01 -30.94
N SER A 7 20.28 -12.97 -31.08
CA SER A 7 19.06 -13.00 -30.26
C SER A 7 19.38 -13.27 -28.78
N GLY A 8 20.31 -14.19 -28.49
CA GLY A 8 20.75 -14.50 -27.12
C GLY A 8 21.44 -13.33 -26.43
N ALA A 9 22.28 -12.57 -27.14
CA ALA A 9 22.92 -11.36 -26.62
C ALA A 9 21.89 -10.24 -26.32
N THR A 10 20.89 -10.09 -27.19
CA THR A 10 19.83 -9.08 -27.03
C THR A 10 18.92 -9.39 -25.84
N VAL A 11 18.54 -10.68 -25.66
CA VAL A 11 17.77 -11.15 -24.51
C VAL A 11 18.57 -10.98 -23.21
N SER A 12 19.87 -11.33 -23.21
CA SER A 12 20.74 -11.14 -22.05
C SER A 12 20.85 -9.67 -21.63
N LEU A 13 20.98 -8.76 -22.61
CA LEU A 13 21.04 -7.32 -22.36
C LEU A 13 19.71 -6.78 -21.83
N ALA A 14 18.58 -7.19 -22.41
CA ALA A 14 17.24 -6.80 -21.95
C ALA A 14 17.00 -7.28 -20.51
N VAL A 15 17.34 -8.53 -20.19
CA VAL A 15 17.23 -9.08 -18.82
C VAL A 15 18.09 -8.27 -17.84
N LYS A 16 19.31 -7.89 -18.21
CA LYS A 16 20.17 -7.04 -17.38
C LYS A 16 19.58 -5.64 -17.16
N HIS A 17 18.96 -5.05 -18.17
CA HIS A 17 18.27 -3.75 -18.04
C HIS A 17 17.00 -3.83 -17.19
N LEU A 18 16.16 -4.85 -17.38
CA LEU A 18 14.98 -5.07 -16.52
C LEU A 18 15.37 -5.38 -15.08
N ALA A 19 16.47 -6.10 -14.88
CA ALA A 19 17.05 -6.37 -13.57
C ALA A 19 17.82 -5.18 -12.98
N SER A 20 17.93 -4.04 -13.67
CA SER A 20 18.48 -2.83 -13.05
C SER A 20 17.48 -2.26 -12.04
N LEU A 21 17.96 -1.49 -11.05
CA LEU A 21 17.06 -0.82 -10.09
C LEU A 21 16.03 0.06 -10.81
N ARG A 22 16.47 0.81 -11.84
CA ARG A 22 15.59 1.65 -12.66
C ARG A 22 14.55 0.82 -13.43
N GLY A 23 14.98 -0.29 -14.03
CA GLY A 23 14.09 -1.23 -14.72
C GLY A 23 13.03 -1.80 -13.80
N LEU A 24 13.43 -2.23 -12.60
CA LEU A 24 12.50 -2.72 -11.57
C LEU A 24 11.54 -1.63 -11.08
N THR A 25 11.99 -0.39 -10.92
CA THR A 25 11.10 0.72 -10.54
C THR A 25 10.02 0.93 -11.60
N VAL A 26 10.40 1.01 -12.88
CA VAL A 26 9.42 1.18 -13.97
C VAL A 26 8.50 -0.04 -14.06
N LEU A 27 9.05 -1.26 -13.94
CA LEU A 27 8.27 -2.49 -13.96
C LEU A 27 7.24 -2.53 -12.83
N LEU A 28 7.64 -2.21 -11.59
CA LEU A 28 6.72 -2.15 -10.45
C LEU A 28 5.65 -1.09 -10.66
N LEU A 29 5.99 0.12 -11.12
CA LEU A 29 5.00 1.16 -11.38
C LEU A 29 3.97 0.73 -12.42
N LEU A 30 4.42 0.13 -13.52
CA LEU A 30 3.53 -0.40 -14.56
C LEU A 30 2.68 -1.56 -14.03
N TYR A 31 3.28 -2.45 -13.23
CA TYR A 31 2.58 -3.56 -12.58
C TYR A 31 1.48 -3.07 -11.64
N THR A 32 1.75 -2.02 -10.85
CA THR A 32 0.77 -1.39 -9.95
C THR A 32 -0.33 -0.69 -10.72
N CYS A 33 0.00 0.10 -11.75
CA CYS A 33 -1.00 0.78 -12.59
C CYS A 33 -1.92 -0.22 -13.31
N LEU A 34 -1.37 -1.33 -13.83
CA LEU A 34 -2.15 -2.38 -14.48
C LEU A 34 -3.08 -3.07 -13.46
N GLY A 35 -2.55 -3.44 -12.29
CA GLY A 35 -3.34 -4.03 -11.21
C GLY A 35 -4.47 -3.11 -10.75
N ALA A 36 -4.17 -1.82 -10.59
CA ALA A 36 -5.14 -0.79 -10.22
C ALA A 36 -6.28 -0.69 -11.23
N GLY A 37 -5.96 -0.66 -12.53
CA GLY A 37 -6.97 -0.64 -13.59
C GLY A 37 -7.86 -1.88 -13.58
N ILE A 38 -7.29 -3.07 -13.41
CA ILE A 38 -8.05 -4.33 -13.35
C ILE A 38 -8.95 -4.36 -12.12
N MET A 39 -8.42 -4.05 -10.93
CA MET A 39 -9.20 -4.05 -9.69
C MET A 39 -10.31 -3.01 -9.69
N MET A 40 -10.02 -1.80 -10.18
CA MET A 40 -11.01 -0.76 -10.38
C MET A 40 -12.15 -1.26 -11.28
N GLN A 41 -11.85 -1.97 -12.36
CA GLN A 41 -12.87 -2.53 -13.24
C GLN A 41 -13.66 -3.67 -12.59
N LEU A 42 -12.97 -4.62 -11.95
CA LEU A 42 -13.58 -5.79 -11.31
C LEU A 42 -14.55 -5.37 -10.21
N GLU A 43 -14.14 -4.46 -9.34
CA GLU A 43 -14.94 -4.06 -8.18
C GLU A 43 -16.01 -3.02 -8.55
N ASN A 44 -15.72 -2.06 -9.45
CA ASN A 44 -16.77 -1.13 -9.90
C ASN A 44 -17.84 -1.80 -10.77
N SER A 45 -17.55 -2.95 -11.41
CA SER A 45 -18.57 -3.70 -12.16
C SER A 45 -19.66 -4.29 -11.25
N GLN A 46 -19.38 -4.46 -9.95
CA GLN A 46 -20.35 -4.94 -8.96
C GLN A 46 -21.26 -3.83 -8.43
N LEU A 47 -20.93 -2.55 -8.67
CA LEU A 47 -21.78 -1.45 -8.30
C LEU A 47 -23.06 -1.48 -9.14
N PRO A 48 -24.27 -1.51 -8.54
CA PRO A 48 -25.49 -1.28 -9.30
C PRO A 48 -25.39 0.08 -10.01
N HIS A 49 -25.66 0.12 -11.32
CA HIS A 49 -25.53 1.29 -12.21
C HIS A 49 -26.08 2.62 -11.64
N LYS A 50 -27.01 2.55 -10.69
CA LYS A 50 -27.66 3.69 -10.02
C LYS A 50 -26.78 4.41 -8.99
N ARG A 51 -25.58 3.91 -8.65
CA ARG A 51 -24.68 4.50 -7.63
C ARG A 51 -23.49 5.28 -8.21
N ARG A 52 -23.33 5.30 -9.54
CA ARG A 52 -22.31 6.09 -10.22
C ARG A 52 -22.59 7.58 -9.99
N GLY A 53 -21.71 8.28 -9.27
CA GLY A 53 -21.83 9.71 -8.96
C GLY A 53 -22.12 10.06 -7.49
N LEU A 54 -22.29 9.07 -6.61
CA LEU A 54 -22.32 9.31 -5.17
C LEU A 54 -20.89 9.55 -4.66
N GLN A 55 -20.69 10.59 -3.85
CA GLN A 55 -19.44 10.80 -3.11
C GLN A 55 -19.52 10.09 -1.74
N VAL A 56 -18.37 9.74 -1.18
CA VAL A 56 -18.30 9.07 0.14
C VAL A 56 -18.95 9.95 1.21
N GLU A 57 -18.74 11.26 1.12
CA GLU A 57 -19.27 12.28 2.02
C GLU A 57 -20.81 12.32 1.98
N ASP A 58 -21.43 12.14 0.81
CA ASP A 58 -22.88 12.09 0.68
C ASP A 58 -23.48 10.85 1.37
N VAL A 59 -22.77 9.74 1.26
CA VAL A 59 -23.17 8.46 1.86
C VAL A 59 -23.06 8.53 3.39
N ASP A 60 -21.98 9.12 3.91
CA ASP A 60 -21.78 9.37 5.33
C ASP A 60 -22.87 10.30 5.90
N ARG A 61 -23.16 11.42 5.23
CA ARG A 61 -24.23 12.33 5.63
C ARG A 61 -25.60 11.64 5.66
N ASN A 62 -25.91 10.83 4.64
CA ASN A 62 -27.18 10.12 4.54
C ASN A 62 -27.37 9.11 5.70
N LEU A 63 -26.30 8.42 6.12
CA LEU A 63 -26.36 7.55 7.29
C LEU A 63 -26.72 8.35 8.54
N LEU A 64 -26.05 9.48 8.78
CA LEU A 64 -26.31 10.32 9.95
C LEU A 64 -27.77 10.80 10.00
N TYR A 65 -28.30 11.29 8.88
CA TYR A 65 -29.71 11.71 8.79
C TYR A 65 -30.67 10.56 9.10
N LYS A 66 -30.43 9.36 8.57
CA LYS A 66 -31.29 8.20 8.84
C LYS A 66 -31.21 7.71 10.28
N LEU A 67 -30.01 7.70 10.88
CA LEU A 67 -29.86 7.33 12.29
C LEU A 67 -30.57 8.34 13.20
N TYR A 68 -30.49 9.62 12.87
CA TYR A 68 -31.23 10.67 13.58
C TYR A 68 -32.74 10.51 13.43
N GLU A 69 -33.24 10.22 12.23
CA GLU A 69 -34.67 9.96 11.97
C GLU A 69 -35.17 8.74 12.75
N ILE A 70 -34.43 7.63 12.72
CA ILE A 70 -34.75 6.42 13.49
C ILE A 70 -34.81 6.74 14.98
N ARG A 71 -33.85 7.52 15.50
CA ARG A 71 -33.79 7.90 16.92
C ARG A 71 -34.96 8.81 17.34
N THR A 72 -35.40 9.69 16.45
CA THR A 72 -36.45 10.70 16.73
C THR A 72 -37.85 10.18 16.46
N SER A 73 -37.99 9.04 15.76
CA SER A 73 -39.27 8.35 15.63
C SER A 73 -39.77 7.89 17.01
N LYS A 74 -40.93 8.41 17.44
CA LYS A 74 -41.44 8.28 18.82
C LYS A 74 -41.88 6.86 19.25
N LEU A 75 -41.60 5.80 18.48
CA LEU A 75 -42.26 4.50 18.63
C LEU A 75 -41.33 3.27 18.66
N VAL A 76 -40.02 3.46 18.74
CA VAL A 76 -39.07 2.35 18.58
C VAL A 76 -38.52 1.93 19.95
N SER A 77 -38.76 0.67 20.35
CA SER A 77 -38.13 0.08 21.54
C SER A 77 -36.60 0.13 21.42
N ARG A 78 -35.85 0.02 22.52
CA ARG A 78 -34.37 0.01 22.44
C ARG A 78 -33.84 -1.09 21.52
N GLU A 79 -34.50 -2.24 21.49
CA GLU A 79 -34.10 -3.39 20.66
C GLU A 79 -34.38 -3.13 19.18
N ASP A 80 -35.57 -2.62 18.85
CA ASP A 80 -35.94 -2.26 17.48
C ASP A 80 -35.04 -1.14 16.93
N PHE A 81 -34.61 -0.22 17.79
CA PHE A 81 -33.70 0.87 17.44
C PHE A 81 -32.34 0.32 17.04
N VAL A 82 -31.80 -0.61 17.84
CA VAL A 82 -30.51 -1.25 17.56
C VAL A 82 -30.61 -2.10 16.29
N ALA A 83 -31.69 -2.86 16.10
CA ALA A 83 -31.89 -3.67 14.91
C ALA A 83 -31.98 -2.82 13.63
N ALA A 84 -32.77 -1.73 13.66
CA ALA A 84 -32.90 -0.80 12.54
C ALA A 84 -31.58 -0.08 12.24
N SER A 85 -30.85 0.37 13.28
CA SER A 85 -29.56 1.04 13.13
C SER A 85 -28.51 0.11 12.52
N LYS A 86 -28.40 -1.13 13.02
CA LYS A 86 -27.49 -2.15 12.44
C LYS A 86 -27.77 -2.38 10.96
N LYS A 87 -29.05 -2.43 10.56
CA LYS A 87 -29.43 -2.57 9.15
C LYS A 87 -28.98 -1.38 8.29
N GLN A 88 -29.12 -0.15 8.79
CA GLN A 88 -28.66 1.04 8.06
C GLN A 88 -27.13 1.11 7.99
N ILE A 89 -26.43 0.77 9.08
CA ILE A 89 -24.96 0.73 9.12
C ILE A 89 -24.43 -0.32 8.15
N ALA A 90 -25.00 -1.54 8.13
CA ALA A 90 -24.59 -2.59 7.20
C ALA A 90 -24.78 -2.16 5.74
N LYS A 91 -25.93 -1.54 5.43
CA LYS A 91 -26.18 -0.98 4.11
C LYS A 91 -25.15 0.10 3.76
N TRP A 92 -24.87 1.02 4.68
CA TRP A 92 -23.88 2.08 4.49
C TRP A 92 -22.47 1.51 4.25
N GLN A 93 -22.04 0.49 5.00
CA GLN A 93 -20.75 -0.17 4.80
C GLN A 93 -20.63 -0.76 3.40
N GLU A 94 -21.69 -1.41 2.91
CA GLU A 94 -21.75 -1.93 1.54
C GLU A 94 -21.68 -0.81 0.49
N ILE A 95 -22.37 0.32 0.70
CA ILE A 95 -22.31 1.45 -0.24
C ILE A 95 -20.92 2.09 -0.25
N ARG A 96 -20.38 2.38 0.94
CA ARG A 96 -19.11 3.07 1.12
C ARG A 96 -17.95 2.25 0.56
N SER A 97 -17.86 0.97 0.91
CA SER A 97 -16.82 0.07 0.38
C SER A 97 -16.82 -0.01 -1.15
N ALA A 98 -18.00 0.05 -1.76
CA ALA A 98 -18.10 0.03 -3.21
C ALA A 98 -17.71 1.37 -3.85
N LEU A 99 -17.82 2.50 -3.14
CA LEU A 99 -17.33 3.81 -3.59
C LEU A 99 -15.82 4.02 -3.37
N GLU A 100 -15.18 3.17 -2.55
CA GLU A 100 -13.75 3.29 -2.26
C GLU A 100 -12.87 2.91 -3.47
N TRP A 101 -13.39 2.27 -4.52
CA TRP A 101 -12.64 1.81 -5.70
C TRP A 101 -12.38 2.90 -6.76
N SER A 102 -11.77 4.00 -6.34
CA SER A 102 -11.14 4.97 -7.25
C SER A 102 -9.81 4.43 -7.81
N PHE A 103 -9.27 5.01 -8.88
CA PHE A 103 -7.94 4.63 -9.38
C PHE A 103 -6.85 4.77 -8.31
N ASN A 104 -6.86 5.86 -7.53
CA ASN A 104 -5.88 6.11 -6.48
C ASN A 104 -5.98 5.06 -5.37
N SER A 105 -7.19 4.73 -4.93
CA SER A 105 -7.42 3.70 -3.93
C SER A 105 -7.03 2.31 -4.44
N ALA A 106 -7.34 2.00 -5.71
CA ALA A 106 -6.95 0.73 -6.34
C ALA A 106 -5.43 0.61 -6.52
N PHE A 107 -4.76 1.72 -6.82
CA PHE A 107 -3.30 1.81 -6.88
C PHE A 107 -2.68 1.57 -5.51
N LEU A 108 -3.17 2.27 -4.48
CA LEU A 108 -2.70 2.10 -3.11
C LEU A 108 -2.97 0.67 -2.61
N TYR A 109 -4.13 0.09 -2.94
CA TYR A 109 -4.44 -1.31 -2.65
C TYR A 109 -3.41 -2.25 -3.29
N CYS A 110 -3.15 -2.15 -4.59
CA CYS A 110 -2.18 -3.01 -5.27
C CYS A 110 -0.77 -2.84 -4.71
N PHE A 111 -0.36 -1.60 -4.43
CA PHE A 111 0.91 -1.28 -3.79
C PHE A 111 1.03 -1.97 -2.44
N THR A 112 0.08 -1.72 -1.54
CA THR A 112 0.09 -2.26 -0.17
C THR A 112 -0.09 -3.77 -0.11
N LEU A 113 -0.70 -4.37 -1.14
CA LEU A 113 -0.87 -5.81 -1.27
C LEU A 113 0.47 -6.53 -1.48
N TYR A 114 1.29 -6.10 -2.45
CA TYR A 114 2.57 -6.77 -2.69
C TYR A 114 3.68 -6.32 -1.72
N THR A 115 3.55 -5.16 -1.08
CA THR A 115 4.44 -4.76 0.01
C THR A 115 4.05 -5.36 1.36
N THR A 116 2.94 -6.09 1.40
CA THR A 116 2.38 -6.75 2.59
C THR A 116 2.08 -5.81 3.75
N ILE A 117 1.80 -4.52 3.47
CA ILE A 117 1.36 -3.53 4.47
C ILE A 117 -0.11 -3.77 4.81
N GLY A 118 -0.97 -3.81 3.79
CA GLY A 118 -2.39 -4.16 3.93
C GLY A 118 -3.21 -3.27 4.88
N TYR A 119 -3.29 -1.95 4.65
CA TYR A 119 -4.09 -1.03 5.48
C TYR A 119 -5.57 -1.41 5.66
N GLY A 120 -6.14 -2.18 4.73
CA GLY A 120 -7.52 -2.65 4.81
C GLY A 120 -8.60 -1.60 4.50
N HIS A 121 -8.21 -0.35 4.20
CA HIS A 121 -9.14 0.72 3.82
C HIS A 121 -9.95 0.37 2.57
N ALA A 122 -9.36 -0.30 1.57
CA ALA A 122 -10.08 -0.86 0.43
C ALA A 122 -9.75 -2.36 0.33
N HIS A 123 -10.76 -3.19 0.12
CA HIS A 123 -10.60 -4.64 -0.01
C HIS A 123 -11.61 -5.22 -1.01
N PRO A 124 -11.22 -6.22 -1.82
CA PRO A 124 -12.11 -6.77 -2.84
C PRO A 124 -13.27 -7.50 -2.18
N VAL A 125 -14.48 -7.15 -2.59
CA VAL A 125 -15.70 -7.83 -2.14
C VAL A 125 -16.04 -8.95 -3.12
N SER A 126 -15.79 -8.71 -4.42
CA SER A 126 -16.10 -9.66 -5.49
C SER A 126 -15.23 -10.93 -5.43
N ALA A 127 -15.79 -12.06 -5.85
CA ALA A 127 -15.04 -13.32 -5.93
C ALA A 127 -13.87 -13.22 -6.94
N ALA A 128 -14.09 -12.51 -8.05
CA ALA A 128 -13.07 -12.29 -9.08
C ALA A 128 -11.92 -11.40 -8.56
N GLY A 129 -12.22 -10.31 -7.84
CA GLY A 129 -11.21 -9.43 -7.26
C GLY A 129 -10.39 -10.11 -6.16
N LYS A 130 -11.02 -10.98 -5.36
CA LYS A 130 -10.34 -11.84 -4.38
C LYS A 130 -9.37 -12.82 -5.06
N LEU A 131 -9.82 -13.52 -6.09
CA LEU A 131 -8.97 -14.45 -6.85
C LEU A 131 -7.83 -13.70 -7.56
N PHE A 132 -8.12 -12.56 -8.18
CA PHE A 132 -7.11 -11.70 -8.79
C PHE A 132 -6.06 -11.28 -7.77
N SER A 133 -6.47 -10.81 -6.59
CA SER A 133 -5.55 -10.36 -5.55
C SER A 133 -4.61 -11.49 -5.09
N LEU A 134 -5.12 -12.72 -4.99
CA LEU A 134 -4.30 -13.89 -4.66
C LEU A 134 -3.26 -14.18 -5.74
N LEU A 135 -3.65 -14.18 -7.01
CA LEU A 135 -2.72 -14.42 -8.12
C LEU A 135 -1.71 -13.27 -8.28
N TYR A 136 -2.17 -12.04 -8.08
CA TYR A 136 -1.38 -10.82 -8.18
C TYR A 136 -0.33 -10.74 -7.07
N SER A 137 -0.64 -11.18 -5.85
CA SER A 137 0.33 -11.18 -4.74
C SER A 137 1.43 -12.23 -4.93
N VAL A 138 1.11 -13.40 -5.51
CA VAL A 138 2.09 -14.47 -5.79
C VAL A 138 3.23 -13.97 -6.68
N LEU A 139 2.95 -13.11 -7.65
CA LEU A 139 3.98 -12.52 -8.52
C LEU A 139 4.54 -11.20 -7.97
N GLY A 140 3.69 -10.39 -7.34
CA GLY A 140 4.04 -9.08 -6.82
C GLY A 140 5.04 -9.13 -5.66
N ILE A 141 4.82 -10.02 -4.69
CA ILE A 141 5.66 -10.10 -3.48
C ILE A 141 7.11 -10.45 -3.85
N PRO A 142 7.41 -11.53 -4.63
CA PRO A 142 8.79 -11.81 -5.03
C PRO A 142 9.43 -10.67 -5.83
N LEU A 143 8.67 -10.03 -6.73
CA LEU A 143 9.17 -8.89 -7.51
C LEU A 143 9.55 -7.72 -6.60
N PHE A 144 8.71 -7.41 -5.60
CA PHE A 144 8.97 -6.39 -4.62
C PHE A 144 10.20 -6.72 -3.75
N LEU A 145 10.37 -7.97 -3.32
CA LEU A 145 11.53 -8.39 -2.54
C LEU A 145 12.85 -8.19 -3.30
N VAL A 146 12.89 -8.51 -4.60
CA VAL A 146 14.08 -8.25 -5.44
C VAL A 146 14.35 -6.75 -5.57
N PHE A 147 13.30 -5.94 -5.76
CA PHE A 147 13.41 -4.49 -5.77
C PHE A 147 13.94 -3.94 -4.45
N ALA A 148 13.35 -4.35 -3.33
CA ALA A 148 13.72 -3.93 -1.98
C ALA A 148 15.18 -4.27 -1.69
N GLY A 149 15.65 -5.48 -2.05
CA GLY A 149 17.05 -5.86 -1.90
C GLY A 149 18.03 -5.02 -2.72
N ARG A 150 17.67 -4.65 -3.97
CA ARG A 150 18.52 -3.75 -4.78
C ARG A 150 18.50 -2.31 -4.29
N LEU A 151 17.34 -1.85 -3.84
CA LEU A 151 17.18 -0.52 -3.26
C LEU A 151 18.00 -0.40 -1.97
N SER A 152 17.88 -1.38 -1.06
CA SER A 152 18.63 -1.40 0.20
C SER A 152 20.14 -1.43 -0.04
N ALA A 153 20.65 -2.26 -0.95
CA ALA A 153 22.08 -2.28 -1.31
C ALA A 153 22.57 -0.96 -1.93
N ARG A 154 21.71 -0.24 -2.67
CA ARG A 154 22.05 1.07 -3.23
C ARG A 154 22.08 2.15 -2.15
N LEU A 155 21.13 2.10 -1.22
CA LEU A 155 21.03 3.00 -0.07
C LEU A 155 22.20 2.79 0.90
N GLN A 156 22.55 1.53 1.20
CA GLN A 156 23.67 1.17 2.06
C GLN A 156 25.00 1.68 1.52
N ARG A 157 25.28 1.49 0.22
CA ARG A 157 26.48 2.04 -0.43
C ARG A 157 26.51 3.56 -0.39
N TRP A 158 25.36 4.20 -0.64
CA TRP A 158 25.24 5.65 -0.54
C TRP A 158 25.52 6.14 0.88
N LEU A 159 24.91 5.53 1.89
CA LEU A 159 25.10 5.89 3.29
C LEU A 159 26.54 5.68 3.74
N SER A 160 27.15 4.54 3.38
CA SER A 160 28.56 4.25 3.67
C SER A 160 29.51 5.26 3.02
N SER A 161 29.18 5.76 1.82
CA SER A 161 29.97 6.82 1.16
C SER A 161 29.88 8.18 1.84
N LYS A 162 28.86 8.42 2.67
CA LYS A 162 28.65 9.67 3.40
C LYS A 162 29.15 9.62 4.84
N LEU A 163 29.21 8.43 5.43
CA LEU A 163 29.68 8.26 6.80
C LEU A 163 31.22 8.35 6.87
N PRO A 164 31.77 9.10 7.84
CA PRO A 164 33.20 9.09 8.12
C PRO A 164 33.71 7.67 8.39
N SER A 165 34.88 7.34 7.85
CA SER A 165 35.53 6.03 8.03
C SER A 165 35.77 5.67 9.50
N ALA A 166 35.95 6.67 10.38
CA ALA A 166 36.07 6.49 11.82
C ALA A 166 34.80 5.90 12.48
N LEU A 167 33.61 6.24 11.97
CA LEU A 167 32.32 5.72 12.48
C LEU A 167 32.00 4.32 11.93
N LEU A 168 32.58 3.97 10.79
CA LEU A 168 32.47 2.65 10.16
C LEU A 168 33.47 1.64 10.73
N ALA A 169 34.47 2.09 11.49
CA ALA A 169 35.55 1.25 12.04
C ALA A 169 35.14 0.34 13.22
N GLY A 170 33.84 0.30 13.58
CA GLY A 170 33.31 -0.63 14.58
C GLY A 170 33.55 -2.09 14.17
N LYS A 171 34.29 -2.83 15.01
CA LYS A 171 34.76 -4.22 14.84
C LYS A 171 34.04 -5.02 13.74
N ARG A 172 34.75 -5.26 12.64
CA ARG A 172 34.42 -6.29 11.63
C ARG A 172 34.28 -7.63 12.33
N THR A 173 33.05 -8.09 12.60
CA THR A 173 32.82 -9.50 12.93
C THR A 173 32.97 -10.29 11.63
N SER A 174 33.88 -11.27 11.65
CA SER A 174 34.39 -11.99 10.49
C SER A 174 33.40 -12.98 9.84
N GLU A 175 32.09 -12.89 10.12
CA GLU A 175 31.13 -13.93 9.71
C GLU A 175 29.98 -13.45 8.80
N GLY A 176 29.98 -12.18 8.35
CA GLY A 176 29.02 -11.69 7.36
C GLY A 176 29.71 -10.86 6.29
N GLY A 177 29.52 -11.21 5.01
CA GLY A 177 30.17 -10.59 3.85
C GLY A 177 30.18 -9.05 3.88
N GLY A 178 31.31 -8.49 3.46
CA GLY A 178 31.67 -7.07 3.62
C GLY A 178 30.61 -6.07 3.18
N ASP A 179 30.51 -4.99 3.98
CA ASP A 179 29.69 -3.77 3.86
C ASP A 179 28.64 -3.57 4.97
N SER A 180 28.54 -4.44 5.98
CA SER A 180 27.57 -4.27 7.07
C SER A 180 27.79 -2.99 7.89
N LEU A 181 26.79 -2.11 7.93
CA LEU A 181 26.80 -0.90 8.77
C LEU A 181 26.63 -1.26 10.26
N PRO A 182 27.17 -0.44 11.20
CA PRO A 182 26.94 -0.65 12.63
C PRO A 182 25.46 -0.60 13.01
N LEU A 183 25.03 -1.42 13.97
CA LEU A 183 23.62 -1.52 14.40
C LEU A 183 23.01 -0.17 14.83
N TRP A 184 23.81 0.71 15.45
CA TRP A 184 23.34 2.03 15.88
C TRP A 184 22.87 2.90 14.69
N THR A 185 23.40 2.67 13.48
CA THR A 185 22.93 3.38 12.28
C THR A 185 21.48 3.06 11.97
N SER A 186 21.05 1.81 12.14
CA SER A 186 19.65 1.41 12.00
C SER A 186 18.78 2.04 13.07
N ALA A 187 19.25 2.10 14.33
CA ALA A 187 18.52 2.75 15.41
C ALA A 187 18.28 4.25 15.13
N VAL A 188 19.34 4.97 14.72
CA VAL A 188 19.23 6.39 14.37
C VAL A 188 18.30 6.61 13.17
N LEU A 189 18.40 5.77 12.13
CA LEU A 189 17.53 5.88 10.96
C LEU A 189 16.06 5.61 11.30
N LEU A 190 15.76 4.61 12.13
CA LEU A 190 14.39 4.31 12.55
C LEU A 190 13.80 5.43 13.41
N THR A 191 14.58 5.98 14.35
CA THR A 191 14.15 7.14 15.15
C THR A 191 13.92 8.36 14.27
N ALA A 192 14.83 8.65 13.32
CA ALA A 192 14.68 9.76 12.40
C ALA A 192 13.45 9.58 11.48
N HIS A 193 13.22 8.37 10.97
CA HIS A 193 12.05 8.02 10.17
C HIS A 193 10.74 8.24 10.94
N SER A 194 10.66 7.71 12.17
CA SER A 194 9.47 7.85 13.01
C SER A 194 9.19 9.32 13.37
N LEU A 195 10.22 10.10 13.71
CA LEU A 195 10.06 11.53 13.98
C LEU A 195 9.64 12.31 12.72
N ALA A 196 10.24 12.01 11.58
CA ALA A 196 9.88 12.65 10.31
C ALA A 196 8.43 12.36 9.94
N GLY A 197 7.97 11.12 10.12
CA GLY A 197 6.58 10.73 9.93
C GLY A 197 5.64 11.46 10.88
N GLY A 198 5.98 11.53 12.17
CA GLY A 198 5.21 12.28 13.17
C GLY A 198 5.03 13.75 12.83
N LEU A 199 6.08 14.41 12.34
CA LEU A 199 6.01 15.80 11.90
C LEU A 199 5.21 15.95 10.60
N LEU A 200 5.35 15.02 9.67
CA LEU A 200 4.61 15.04 8.40
C LEU A 200 3.11 14.93 8.65
N TYR A 201 2.67 13.92 9.40
CA TYR A 201 1.25 13.70 9.69
C TYR A 201 0.65 14.81 10.57
N ALA A 202 1.43 15.38 11.49
CA ALA A 202 0.98 16.56 12.23
C ALA A 202 0.77 17.78 11.31
N ALA A 203 1.54 17.91 10.23
CA ALA A 203 1.43 19.01 9.29
C ALA A 203 0.35 18.79 8.22
N THR A 204 0.02 17.55 7.86
CA THR A 204 -0.89 17.24 6.74
C THR A 204 -2.25 16.71 7.17
N GLU A 205 -2.34 16.01 8.31
CA GLU A 205 -3.54 15.29 8.74
C GLU A 205 -4.06 15.76 10.11
N ASP A 206 -3.48 16.83 10.69
CA ASP A 206 -3.80 17.34 12.03
C ASP A 206 -3.66 16.30 13.17
N TRP A 207 -2.81 15.28 12.97
CA TRP A 207 -2.60 14.23 13.97
C TRP A 207 -1.65 14.70 15.09
N PRO A 208 -1.84 14.21 16.33
CA PRO A 208 -0.79 14.32 17.34
C PRO A 208 0.53 13.72 16.83
N VAL A 209 1.66 14.39 17.10
CA VAL A 209 2.99 13.94 16.63
C VAL A 209 3.28 12.50 17.05
N GLY A 210 2.83 12.10 18.25
CA GLY A 210 2.96 10.72 18.73
C GLY A 210 2.23 9.70 17.85
N ASP A 211 1.00 10.01 17.43
CA ASP A 211 0.18 9.13 16.59
C ASP A 211 0.74 9.04 15.18
N GLY A 212 1.20 10.17 14.62
CA GLY A 212 1.90 10.20 13.33
C GLY A 212 3.22 9.43 13.35
N ALA A 213 3.99 9.54 14.44
CA ALA A 213 5.25 8.84 14.60
C ALA A 213 5.04 7.33 14.73
N TYR A 214 4.01 6.92 15.50
CA TYR A 214 3.54 5.55 15.58
C TYR A 214 3.10 5.02 14.21
N PHE A 215 2.22 5.73 13.51
CA PHE A 215 1.68 5.29 12.23
C PHE A 215 2.76 5.16 11.15
N SER A 216 3.76 6.04 11.15
CA SER A 216 4.86 5.95 10.18
C SER A 216 5.79 4.74 10.40
N LEU A 217 5.79 4.18 11.61
CA LEU A 217 6.64 3.05 11.98
C LEU A 217 5.97 1.70 11.73
N VAL A 218 4.64 1.65 11.79
CA VAL A 218 3.80 0.44 11.64
C VAL A 218 3.40 0.26 10.17
#